data_AF-A0A1G9FRI8-F1
#
_entry.id   AF-A0A1G9FRI8-F1
#
_cell.length_a   1.000
_cell.length_b   1.000
_cell.length_c   1.000
_cell.angle_alpha   90.00
_cell.angle_beta   90.00
_cell.angle_gamma   90.00
#
_symmetry.space_group_name_H-M   'P 1'
#
loop_
_entity.id
_entity.type
_entity.pdbx_description
1 polymer ?
#
loop_
_entity_poly.entity_id
_entity_poly.type
_entity_poly.pdbx_seq_one_letter_code
_entity_poly.pdbx_strand_id
1 'polypeptide(L)' 'MTIIRQPSLFGIQELYDMAPPQKYDAIISTINLDKIYHAVTKKSRLGAPEELNYAAMIISIFVRYVERIPM' A
#
# COMPACT_ATOMS: atom_id res chain seq x y z
N MET A 1 17.32 -20.52 25.33
CA MET A 1 17.69 -19.50 24.33
C MET A 1 16.42 -19.09 23.60
N THR A 2 15.90 -17.91 23.90
CA THR A 2 14.68 -17.39 23.27
C THR A 2 15.12 -16.58 22.06
N ILE A 3 15.05 -17.18 20.88
CA ILE A 3 15.30 -16.47 19.62
C ILE A 3 14.14 -15.49 19.45
N ILE A 4 14.37 -14.21 19.73
CA ILE A 4 13.45 -13.14 19.35
C ILE A 4 13.46 -13.12 17.82
N ARG A 5 12.44 -13.74 17.21
CA ARG A 5 12.18 -13.59 15.78
C ARG A 5 11.61 -12.20 15.60
N GLN A 6 12.48 -11.21 15.36
CA GLN A 6 12.01 -10.02 14.66
C GLN A 6 11.39 -10.52 13.35
N PRO A 7 10.11 -10.24 13.06
CA PRO A 7 9.62 -10.40 11.72
C PRO A 7 10.52 -9.52 10.87
N SER A 8 11.27 -10.15 9.96
CA SER A 8 12.34 -9.48 9.21
C SER A 8 11.76 -8.21 8.59
N LEU A 9 12.29 -7.05 9.00
CA LEU A 9 12.26 -5.90 8.12
C LEU A 9 13.08 -6.34 6.90
N PHE A 10 12.41 -6.65 5.80
CA PHE A 10 13.08 -6.92 4.53
C PHE A 10 14.11 -5.82 4.29
N GLY A 11 15.32 -6.21 3.89
CA GLY A 11 16.27 -5.23 3.39
C GLY A 11 15.66 -4.52 2.19
N ILE A 12 15.87 -3.22 2.03
CA ILE A 12 15.34 -2.47 0.87
C ILE A 12 15.77 -3.13 -0.46
N GLN A 13 16.99 -3.67 -0.51
CA GLN A 13 17.49 -4.42 -1.66
C GLN A 13 16.70 -5.72 -1.90
N GLU A 14 16.47 -6.50 -0.85
CA GLU A 14 15.69 -7.75 -0.92
C GLU A 14 14.27 -7.49 -1.43
N LEU A 15 13.67 -6.36 -1.04
CA LEU A 15 12.37 -5.93 -1.55
C LEU A 15 12.41 -5.57 -3.05
N TYR A 16 13.48 -4.95 -3.54
CA TYR A 16 13.63 -4.62 -4.96
C TYR A 16 13.87 -5.85 -5.84
N ASP A 17 14.50 -6.89 -5.29
CA ASP A 17 14.81 -8.13 -6.02
C ASP A 17 13.60 -9.09 -6.10
N MET A 18 12.51 -8.82 -5.37
CA MET A 18 11.28 -9.63 -5.40
C MET A 18 10.52 -9.50 -6.72
N ALA A 19 9.78 -10.56 -7.06
CA ALA A 19 8.81 -10.52 -8.14
C ALA A 19 7.72 -9.45 -7.84
N PRO A 20 7.20 -8.73 -8.85
CA PRO A 20 6.32 -7.58 -8.63
C PRO A 20 5.11 -7.84 -7.72
N PRO A 21 4.33 -8.94 -7.86
CA PRO A 21 3.20 -9.20 -6.97
C PRO A 21 3.62 -9.31 -5.50
N GLN A 22 4.70 -10.05 -5.23
CA GLN A 22 5.23 -10.27 -3.89
C GLN A 22 5.79 -8.98 -3.29
N LYS A 23 6.49 -8.18 -4.11
CA LYS A 23 7.01 -6.85 -3.73
C LYS A 23 5.88 -5.91 -3.30
N TYR A 24 4.80 -5.83 -4.09
CA TYR A 24 3.68 -4.96 -3.77
C TYR A 24 2.94 -5.43 -2.52
N ASP A 25 2.69 -6.73 -2.38
CA ASP A 25 2.07 -7.30 -1.18
C ASP A 25 2.89 -7.01 0.08
N ALA A 26 4.22 -7.17 0.01
CA ALA A 26 5.13 -6.84 1.10
C ALA A 26 5.06 -5.36 1.46
N ILE A 27 5.13 -4.44 0.49
CA ILE A 27 5.02 -2.98 0.73
C ILE A 27 3.67 -2.64 1.37
N ILE A 28 2.57 -3.10 0.76
CA ILE A 28 1.22 -2.76 1.19
C ILE A 28 0.94 -3.32 2.60
N SER A 29 1.45 -4.51 2.94
CA SER A 29 1.28 -5.11 4.28
C SER A 29 1.86 -4.27 5.42
N THR A 30 2.85 -3.43 5.14
CA THR A 30 3.47 -2.53 6.14
C THR A 30 2.71 -1.22 6.33
N ILE A 31 1.80 -0.90 5.41
CA ILE A 31 1.05 0.35 5.40
C ILE A 31 -0.31 0.13 6.05
N ASN A 32 -0.69 1.02 6.97
CA ASN A 32 -2.03 0.99 7.54
C ASN A 32 -3.05 1.52 6.52
N LEU A 33 -3.58 0.62 5.68
CA LEU A 33 -4.56 0.95 4.65
C LEU A 33 -5.87 1.51 5.22
N ASP A 34 -6.32 1.03 6.38
CA ASP A 34 -7.56 1.51 7.00
C ASP A 34 -7.49 3.00 7.35
N LYS A 35 -6.35 3.45 7.88
CA LYS A 35 -6.11 4.87 8.16
C LYS A 35 -6.13 5.71 6.90
N ILE A 36 -5.53 5.23 5.81
CA ILE A 36 -5.53 5.93 4.53
C ILE A 36 -6.95 5.98 3.96
N TYR A 37 -7.64 4.84 3.94
CA TYR A 37 -9.03 4.74 3.49
C TYR A 37 -9.89 5.76 4.23
N HIS A 38 -9.89 5.75 5.56
CA HIS A 38 -10.66 6.72 6.36
C HIS A 38 -10.27 8.20 6.09
N ALA A 39 -9.04 8.47 5.67
CA ALA A 39 -8.60 9.82 5.33
C ALA A 39 -9.07 10.27 3.93
N VAL A 40 -9.10 9.35 2.95
CA VAL A 40 -9.42 9.68 1.54
C VAL A 40 -10.89 9.44 1.19
N THR A 41 -11.61 8.63 1.95
CA THR A 41 -13.04 8.37 1.71
C THR A 41 -13.84 9.63 1.97
N LYS A 42 -14.78 9.89 1.06
CA LYS A 42 -15.73 11.00 1.18
C LYS A 42 -16.53 10.87 2.49
N LYS A 43 -16.37 11.84 3.38
CA LYS A 43 -17.12 11.92 4.66
C LYS A 43 -18.48 12.59 4.52
N SER A 44 -18.66 13.38 3.47
CA SER A 44 -19.88 14.13 3.23
C SER A 44 -20.94 13.27 2.55
N ARG A 45 -22.18 13.36 3.04
CA ARG A 45 -23.36 12.79 2.37
C ARG A 45 -23.88 13.68 1.23
N LEU A 46 -23.33 14.89 1.07
CA LEU A 46 -23.72 15.84 0.03
C LEU A 46 -22.89 15.63 -1.24
N GLY A 47 -23.47 15.93 -2.40
CA GLY A 47 -22.85 15.72 -3.71
C GLY A 47 -23.09 14.33 -4.28
N ALA A 48 -22.63 14.09 -5.52
CA ALA A 48 -22.87 12.84 -6.24
C ALA A 48 -22.38 11.62 -5.43
N PRO A 49 -23.09 10.48 -5.49
CA PRO A 49 -22.57 9.21 -5.00
C PRO A 49 -21.25 8.91 -5.72
N GLU A 50 -20.17 8.73 -4.97
CA GLU A 50 -18.91 8.23 -5.52
C GLU A 50 -18.85 6.72 -5.30
N GLU A 51 -19.00 5.95 -6.37
CA GLU A 51 -18.64 4.53 -6.38
C GLU A 51 -17.17 4.36 -6.77
N LEU A 52 -16.28 5.08 -6.09
CA LEU A 52 -14.85 4.97 -6.35
C LEU A 52 -14.29 3.75 -5.62
N ASN A 53 -13.60 2.88 -6.35
CA ASN A 53 -12.82 1.81 -5.73
C ASN A 53 -11.56 2.41 -5.08
N TYR A 54 -11.72 2.96 -3.88
CA TYR A 54 -10.64 3.60 -3.13
C TYR A 54 -9.45 2.66 -2.90
N ALA A 55 -9.69 1.36 -2.70
CA ALA A 55 -8.62 0.39 -2.56
C ALA A 55 -7.74 0.32 -3.83
N ALA A 56 -8.37 0.17 -5.00
CA ALA A 56 -7.66 0.17 -6.28
C ALA A 56 -6.94 1.50 -6.56
N MET A 57 -7.56 2.64 -6.22
CA MET A 57 -6.94 3.95 -6.35
C MET A 57 -5.69 4.07 -5.46
N ILE A 58 -5.79 3.73 -4.17
CA ILE A 58 -4.67 3.81 -3.23
C ILE A 58 -3.52 2.90 -3.69
N ILE A 59 -3.82 1.64 -4.01
CA ILE A 59 -2.82 0.64 -4.44
C ILE A 59 -2.13 1.10 -5.73
N SER A 60 -2.88 1.58 -6.73
CA SER A 60 -2.31 2.04 -8.00
C SER A 60 -1.37 3.24 -7.82
N ILE A 61 -1.67 4.17 -6.90
CA ILE A 61 -0.77 5.27 -6.57
C ILE A 61 0.54 4.75 -5.98
N PHE A 62 0.49 3.81 -5.03
CA PHE A 62 1.71 3.24 -4.44
C PHE A 62 2.57 2.51 -5.46
N VAL A 63 1.96 1.64 -6.27
CA VAL A 63 2.65 0.92 -7.35
C VAL A 63 3.35 1.90 -8.28
N ARG A 64 2.64 2.96 -8.69
CA ARG A 64 3.19 3.98 -9.57
C ARG A 64 4.41 4.69 -8.98
N TYR A 65 4.38 5.04 -7.70
CA TYR A 65 5.53 5.65 -7.02
C TYR A 65 6.73 4.71 -6.94
N VAL A 66 6.49 3.43 -6.62
CA VAL A 66 7.53 2.40 -6.54
C VAL A 66 8.18 2.17 -7.90
N GLU A 67 7.37 2.08 -8.96
CA GLU A 67 7.81 1.86 -10.34
C GLU A 67 8.29 3.14 -11.05
N ARG A 68 8.24 4.30 -10.37
CA ARG A 68 8.65 5.61 -10.90
C ARG A 68 7.98 5.95 -12.24
N ILE A 69 6.71 5.58 -12.40
CA ILE A 69 5.94 5.86 -13.61
C ILE A 69 5.55 7.36 -13.63
N PRO A 70 5.88 8.11 -14.70
CA PRO A 70 5.66 9.56 -14.77
C PRO A 70 4.18 9.98 -14.77
N MET A 71 3.95 11.29 -14.58
CA MET A 71 2.66 12.00 -14.62
C MET A 71 2.29 12.52 -15.99
#